data_AF-W1DQL9-F1
#
_entry.id   AF-W1DQL9-F1
#
_cell.length_a   1.000
_cell.length_b   1.000
_cell.length_c   1.000
_cell.angle_alpha   90.00
_cell.angle_beta   90.00
_cell.angle_gamma   90.00
#
_symmetry.space_group_name_H-M   'P 1'
#
loop_
_entity.id
_entity.type
_entity.pdbx_description
1 polymer ?
#
loop_
_entity_poly.entity_id
_entity_poly.type
_entity_poly.pdbx_seq_one_letter_code
_entity_poly.pdbx_strand_id
1 'polypeptide(L)'
;MKRLPLLAALPLLCASALSAQPLMSVGYFNGGGDVTAGPGGDIDKLDVRQITHLNYSFGLIYNDEKRRDQCGPEGSCSSARDLAVAEGAGGSAKAPRPA
;
A
#
# COMPACT_ATOMS: atom_id res chain seq x y z
N MET A 1 -38.91 -17.57 -47.00
CA MET A 1 -38.80 -16.54 -45.95
C MET A 1 -38.41 -17.20 -44.62
N LYS A 2 -37.12 -17.15 -44.21
CA LYS A 2 -36.66 -17.84 -42.97
C LYS A 2 -35.45 -17.18 -42.27
N ARG A 3 -34.96 -16.02 -42.74
CA ARG A 3 -33.75 -15.34 -42.24
C ARG A 3 -33.99 -14.07 -41.42
N LEU A 4 -35.23 -13.56 -41.43
CA LEU A 4 -35.66 -12.40 -40.64
C LEU A 4 -35.38 -12.52 -39.12
N PRO A 5 -35.58 -13.68 -38.46
CA PRO A 5 -35.31 -13.77 -37.03
C PRO A 5 -33.80 -13.72 -36.70
N LEU A 6 -32.94 -14.16 -37.62
CA LEU A 6 -31.49 -14.19 -37.42
C LEU A 6 -30.90 -12.76 -37.42
N LEU A 7 -31.39 -11.90 -38.32
CA LEU A 7 -30.97 -10.50 -38.41
C LEU A 7 -31.44 -9.66 -37.22
N ALA A 8 -32.60 -10.00 -36.62
CA ALA A 8 -33.12 -9.32 -35.43
C ALA A 8 -32.37 -9.71 -34.13
N ALA A 9 -31.76 -10.90 -34.09
CA ALA A 9 -30.97 -11.35 -32.94
C ALA A 9 -29.52 -10.82 -32.96
N LEU A 10 -29.02 -10.40 -34.11
CA LEU A 10 -27.64 -9.93 -34.29
C LEU A 10 -27.28 -8.68 -33.44
N PRO A 11 -28.15 -7.66 -33.30
CA PRO A 11 -27.88 -6.51 -32.43
C PRO A 11 -27.84 -6.87 -30.94
N LEU A 12 -28.66 -7.83 -30.51
CA LEU A 12 -28.64 -8.36 -29.14
C LEU A 12 -27.35 -9.14 -28.85
N LEU A 13 -26.85 -9.88 -29.85
CA LEU A 13 -25.57 -10.57 -29.78
C LEU A 13 -24.38 -9.59 -29.77
N CYS A 14 -24.43 -8.53 -30.59
CA CYS A 14 -23.39 -7.48 -30.62
C CYS A 14 -23.38 -6.60 -29.36
N ALA A 15 -24.54 -6.35 -28.74
CA ALA A 15 -24.63 -5.65 -27.45
C ALA A 15 -23.96 -6.42 -26.31
N SER A 16 -23.89 -7.75 -26.42
CA SER A 16 -23.21 -8.64 -25.45
C SER A 16 -21.68 -8.52 -25.51
N ALA A 17 -21.13 -7.95 -26.59
CA ALA A 17 -19.70 -7.76 -26.80
C ALA A 17 -19.19 -6.40 -26.29
N LEU A 18 -20.03 -5.62 -25.60
CA LEU A 18 -19.61 -4.40 -24.92
C LEU A 18 -18.75 -4.80 -23.70
N SER A 19 -17.48 -5.09 -23.97
CA SER A 19 -16.46 -5.38 -22.97
C SER A 19 -16.34 -4.17 -22.04
N ALA A 20 -16.75 -4.34 -20.78
CA ALA A 20 -16.45 -3.36 -19.75
C ALA A 20 -14.93 -3.12 -19.71
N GLN A 21 -14.52 -1.86 -19.68
CA GLN A 21 -13.10 -1.54 -19.58
C GLN A 21 -12.60 -1.94 -18.18
N PRO A 22 -11.45 -2.63 -18.07
CA PRO A 22 -10.89 -2.95 -16.77
C PRO A 22 -10.44 -1.66 -16.10
N LEU A 23 -11.15 -1.26 -15.05
CA LEU A 23 -10.76 -0.15 -14.18
C LEU A 23 -9.85 -0.66 -13.06
N MET A 24 -8.99 0.22 -12.55
CA MET A 24 -8.11 -0.09 -11.43
C MET A 24 -8.60 0.58 -10.14
N SER A 25 -8.59 -0.18 -9.04
CA SER A 25 -8.82 0.31 -7.69
C SER A 25 -7.51 0.14 -6.90
N VAL A 26 -6.80 1.25 -6.68
CA VAL A 26 -5.47 1.27 -6.05
C VAL A 26 -5.62 1.78 -4.63
N GLY A 27 -5.49 0.89 -3.65
CA GLY A 27 -5.52 1.24 -2.24
C GLY A 27 -4.11 1.48 -1.69
N TYR A 28 -3.92 2.57 -0.94
CA TYR A 28 -2.74 2.75 -0.09
C TYR A 28 -3.04 2.23 1.31
N PHE A 29 -2.12 1.46 1.88
CA PHE A 29 -2.22 0.94 3.23
C PHE A 29 -1.06 1.44 4.08
N ASN A 30 -1.37 2.19 5.13
CA ASN A 30 -0.41 2.64 6.12
C ASN A 30 -0.02 1.45 7.02
N GLY A 31 1.06 0.76 6.67
CA GLY A 31 1.58 -0.35 7.47
C GLY A 31 2.75 0.03 8.37
N GLY A 32 3.57 1.00 7.94
CA GLY A 32 4.77 1.44 8.67
C GLY A 32 4.59 2.64 9.59
N GLY A 33 3.42 3.30 9.55
CA GLY A 33 3.19 4.58 10.19
C GLY A 33 3.31 5.75 9.19
N ASP A 34 2.53 6.79 9.45
CA ASP A 34 2.49 8.03 8.69
C ASP A 34 2.60 9.22 9.65
N VAL A 35 3.25 10.28 9.20
CA VAL A 35 3.53 11.46 10.02
C VAL A 35 2.24 12.16 10.48
N THR A 36 1.17 12.09 9.69
CA THR A 36 -0.11 12.77 9.98
C THR A 36 -1.21 11.80 10.40
N ALA A 37 -1.29 10.63 9.76
CA ALA A 37 -2.30 9.61 10.02
C ALA A 37 -1.94 8.69 11.21
N GLY A 38 -0.69 8.78 11.71
CA GLY A 38 -0.26 8.08 12.92
C GLY A 38 0.22 6.65 12.66
N PRO A 39 0.20 5.79 13.70
CA PRO A 39 0.78 4.44 13.65
C PRO A 39 0.19 3.54 12.55
N GLY A 40 0.95 2.53 12.17
CA GLY A 40 0.54 1.53 11.17
C GLY A 40 -0.71 0.75 11.59
N GLY A 41 -1.55 0.44 10.61
CA GLY A 41 -2.73 -0.39 10.78
C GLY A 41 -2.42 -1.89 10.79
N ASP A 42 -3.42 -2.67 11.20
CA ASP A 42 -3.39 -4.13 11.12
C ASP A 42 -3.75 -4.60 9.70
N ILE A 43 -2.81 -5.26 9.03
CA ILE A 43 -2.96 -5.69 7.64
C ILE A 43 -3.96 -6.86 7.49
N ASP A 44 -4.17 -7.64 8.54
CA ASP A 44 -5.07 -8.80 8.50
C ASP A 44 -6.55 -8.39 8.39
N LYS A 45 -6.85 -7.11 8.62
CA LYS A 45 -8.21 -6.54 8.49
C LYS A 45 -8.54 -6.05 7.07
N LEU A 46 -7.59 -6.06 6.16
CA LEU A 46 -7.78 -5.54 4.81
C LEU A 46 -8.43 -6.59 3.90
N ASP A 47 -9.60 -6.28 3.33
CA ASP A 47 -10.21 -7.10 2.26
C ASP A 47 -9.54 -6.79 0.91
N VAL A 48 -8.47 -7.52 0.61
CA VAL A 48 -7.69 -7.36 -0.63
C VAL A 48 -8.45 -7.71 -1.90
N ARG A 49 -9.63 -8.32 -1.80
CA ARG A 49 -10.44 -8.70 -2.97
C ARG A 49 -11.17 -7.52 -3.60
N GLN A 50 -11.29 -6.40 -2.88
CA GLN A 50 -12.00 -5.20 -3.33
C GLN A 50 -11.11 -4.23 -4.12
N ILE A 51 -9.80 -4.46 -4.11
CA ILE A 51 -8.79 -3.61 -4.76
C ILE A 51 -8.06 -4.41 -5.83
N THR A 52 -7.62 -3.73 -6.89
CA THR A 52 -6.80 -4.36 -7.92
C THR A 52 -5.32 -4.24 -7.61
N HIS A 53 -4.92 -3.21 -6.86
CA HIS A 53 -3.54 -3.00 -6.42
C HIS A 53 -3.50 -2.49 -4.98
N LEU A 54 -2.50 -2.95 -4.24
CA LEU A 54 -2.22 -2.53 -2.88
C LEU A 54 -0.83 -1.90 -2.82
N ASN A 55 -0.77 -0.63 -2.47
CA ASN A 55 0.46 0.08 -2.20
C ASN A 55 0.72 0.06 -0.70
N TYR A 56 1.69 -0.75 -0.28
CA TYR A 56 2.13 -0.79 1.11
C TYR A 56 3.00 0.43 1.41
N SER A 57 2.58 1.22 2.39
CA SER A 57 3.16 2.52 2.70
C SER A 57 3.79 2.55 4.10
N PHE A 58 4.98 3.12 4.30
CA PHE A 58 5.92 3.69 3.31
C PHE A 58 7.29 3.02 3.42
N GLY A 59 7.94 2.80 2.27
CA GLY A 59 9.38 2.60 2.23
C GLY A 59 10.09 3.94 2.46
N LEU A 60 10.95 4.02 3.47
CA LEU A 60 11.69 5.24 3.79
C LEU A 60 13.07 5.25 3.13
N ILE A 61 13.59 6.46 2.87
CA ILE A 61 14.89 6.68 2.23
C ILE A 61 15.90 7.06 3.32
N TYR A 62 17.07 6.42 3.29
CA TYR A 62 18.19 6.85 4.12
C TYR A 62 18.68 8.21 3.64
N ASN A 63 18.73 9.19 4.55
CA ASN A 63 19.21 10.53 4.24
C ASN A 63 20.02 11.12 5.40
N ASP A 64 20.80 12.15 5.11
CA ASP A 64 21.66 12.86 6.06
C ASP A 64 21.12 14.23 6.47
N GLU A 65 19.79 14.44 6.40
CA GLU A 65 19.13 15.74 6.71
C GLU A 65 19.48 16.31 8.09
N LYS A 66 19.95 15.47 9.01
CA LYS A 66 20.73 15.93 10.16
C LYS A 66 22.13 15.36 10.12
N ARG A 67 23.05 16.09 9.49
CA ARG A 67 24.48 15.94 9.77
C ARG A 67 25.23 17.26 9.65
N ARG A 68 25.28 18.01 10.76
CA ARG A 68 26.55 18.47 11.34
C ARG A 68 26.47 19.02 12.78
N ASP A 69 25.32 19.49 13.28
CA ASP A 69 25.33 20.35 14.49
C ASP A 69 24.32 20.01 15.61
N GLN A 70 23.81 18.77 15.71
CA GLN A 70 22.79 18.42 16.73
C GLN A 70 23.22 17.34 17.72
N CYS A 71 24.53 17.17 17.91
CA CYS A 71 25.03 16.52 19.11
C CYS A 71 25.19 17.60 20.18
N GLY A 72 24.29 17.62 21.16
CA GLY A 72 24.59 18.28 22.44
C GLY A 72 25.82 17.61 23.08
N PRO A 73 26.51 18.26 24.02
CA PRO A 73 27.78 17.78 24.59
C PRO A 73 27.72 16.40 25.27
N GLU A 74 26.55 15.79 25.42
CA GLU A 74 26.33 14.52 26.11
C GLU A 74 26.07 13.32 25.20
N GLY A 75 26.26 13.43 23.88
CA GLY A 75 26.26 12.26 22.99
C GLY A 75 24.90 11.57 22.79
N SER A 76 23.81 12.13 23.31
CA SER A 76 22.46 11.65 23.05
C SER A 76 21.94 12.19 21.71
N CYS A 77 22.34 11.54 20.62
CA CYS A 77 21.66 11.70 19.34
C CYS A 77 20.37 10.87 19.38
N SER A 78 19.25 11.43 19.85
CA SER A 78 17.94 10.87 19.47
C SER A 78 17.74 11.17 18.00
N SER A 79 18.03 10.17 17.16
CA SER A 79 17.73 10.26 15.75
C SER A 79 16.21 10.20 15.57
N ALA A 80 15.68 10.74 14.47
CA ALA A 80 14.26 10.57 14.13
C ALA A 80 13.83 9.08 14.05
N ARG A 81 14.81 8.16 13.95
CA ARG A 81 14.61 6.72 14.00
C ARG A 81 14.25 6.24 15.40
N ASP A 82 14.80 6.84 16.45
CA ASP A 82 14.50 6.46 17.84
C ASP A 82 13.07 6.86 18.22
N LEU A 83 12.54 7.93 17.64
CA LEU A 83 11.15 8.34 17.82
C LEU A 83 10.18 7.44 17.02
N ALA A 84 10.51 7.11 15.77
CA ALA A 84 9.67 6.26 14.91
C ALA A 84 9.68 4.77 15.33
N VAL A 85 10.82 4.26 15.83
CA VAL A 85 10.93 2.88 16.34
C VAL A 85 10.30 2.74 17.72
N ALA A 86 10.39 3.77 18.58
CA ALA A 86 9.74 3.74 19.89
C ALA A 86 8.20 3.73 19.80
N GLU A 87 7.62 4.36 18.79
CA GLU A 87 6.15 4.40 18.59
C GLU A 87 5.60 3.16 17.85
N GLY A 88 6.46 2.38 17.17
CA GLY A 88 6.05 1.25 16.31
C GLY A 88 6.46 -0.16 16.79
N ALA A 89 7.17 -0.29 17.91
CA ALA A 89 7.69 -1.58 18.39
C ALA A 89 6.62 -2.45 19.10
N GLY A 90 5.60 -2.87 18.35
CA GLY A 90 4.68 -3.95 18.72
C GLY A 90 4.76 -5.18 17.81
N GLY A 91 5.56 -5.15 16.75
CA GLY A 91 5.66 -6.23 15.75
C GLY A 91 6.94 -7.05 15.89
N SER A 92 6.82 -8.28 16.37
CA SER A 92 7.92 -9.24 16.54
C SER A 92 8.54 -9.65 15.19
N ALA A 93 9.67 -9.02 14.81
CA ALA A 93 10.51 -9.54 13.73
C ALA A 93 11.57 -10.48 14.32
N LYS A 94 11.38 -11.79 14.11
CA LYS A 94 12.31 -12.86 14.51
C LYS A 94 13.62 -12.72 13.74
N ALA A 95 14.72 -12.47 14.46
CA ALA A 95 16.05 -12.35 13.87
C ALA A 95 16.52 -13.66 13.20
N PRO A 96 17.21 -13.60 12.03
CA PRO A 96 17.82 -14.79 11.43
C PRO A 96 19.06 -15.20 12.25
N ARG A 97 19.23 -16.51 12.47
CA ARG A 97 20.39 -17.06 13.17
C ARG A 97 21.65 -16.92 12.29
N PRO A 98 22.80 -16.57 12.88
CA PRO A 98 24.06 -16.52 12.15
C PRO A 98 24.52 -17.93 11.77
N ALA A 99 25.21 -18.01 10.63
CA ALA A 99 25.85 -19.20 10.09
C ALA A 99 27.06 -19.62 10.94
#